data_AF-A0A7S2VQV0-F1
#
_entry.id   AF-A0A7S2VQV0-F1
#
_cell.length_a   1.000
_cell.length_b   1.000
_cell.length_c   1.000
_cell.angle_alpha   90.00
_cell.angle_beta   90.00
_cell.angle_gamma   90.00
#
_symmetry.space_group_name_H-M   'P 1'
#
loop_
_entity.id
_entity.type
_entity.pdbx_description
1 polymer ?
#
loop_
_entity_poly.entity_id
_entity_poly.type
_entity_poly.pdbx_seq_one_letter_code
_entity_poly.pdbx_strand_id
1 'polypeptide(L)'
;HGRVSMLACIGYIVPEYFKFQGYLSPSLGLKFAEIPNGIAAVTKVPGEGWLQWVALCGFYEFVVNEPTGEPGNYGKGRLGITGESITDPASRTRSLNAELANGRLAMMAFWGMFFQDAFTGSAWGDWSLYTDSPLRAFEGELGVQAPVGF
;
A
#
# COMPACT_ATOMS: atom_id res chain seq x y z
N HIS A 1 7.28 7.59 8.63
CA HIS A 1 6.38 8.15 7.60
C HIS A 1 6.61 7.52 6.22
N GLY A 2 7.73 7.79 5.51
CA GLY A 2 7.86 7.38 4.10
C GLY A 2 7.72 5.86 3.88
N ARG A 3 8.43 5.05 4.68
CA ARG A 3 8.32 3.58 4.66
C ARG A 3 6.91 3.08 4.97
N VAL A 4 6.25 3.67 5.97
CA VAL A 4 4.89 3.32 6.36
C VAL A 4 3.89 3.65 5.25
N SER A 5 4.01 4.83 4.63
CA SER A 5 3.17 5.23 3.51
C SER A 5 3.39 4.32 2.28
N MET A 6 4.63 3.90 2.00
CA MET A 6 4.90 2.94 0.92
C MET A 6 4.17 1.61 1.14
N LEU A 7 4.19 1.07 2.37
CA LEU A 7 3.45 -0.15 2.72
C LEU A 7 1.93 0.08 2.68
N ALA A 8 1.46 1.24 3.15
CA ALA A 8 0.04 1.58 3.15
C ALA A 8 -0.52 1.68 1.72
N CYS A 9 0.22 2.26 0.78
CA CYS A 9 -0.18 2.29 -0.64
C CYS A 9 -0.37 0.88 -1.22
N ILE A 10 0.57 -0.03 -0.95
CA ILE A 10 0.43 -1.43 -1.39
C ILE A 10 -0.76 -2.10 -0.70
N GLY A 11 -0.99 -1.81 0.58
CA GLY A 11 -2.13 -2.31 1.34
C GLY A 11 -3.49 -1.83 0.82
N TYR A 12 -3.55 -0.69 0.12
CA TYR A 12 -4.75 -0.22 -0.57
C TYR A 12 -4.95 -0.89 -1.94
N ILE A 13 -3.85 -1.19 -2.65
CA ILE A 13 -3.89 -1.71 -4.03
C ILE A 13 -4.10 -3.24 -4.05
N VAL A 14 -3.37 -3.98 -3.25
CA VAL A 14 -3.35 -5.46 -3.32
C VAL A 14 -4.71 -6.09 -3.03
N PRO A 15 -5.49 -5.66 -2.01
CA PRO A 15 -6.81 -6.22 -1.74
C PRO A 15 -7.86 -5.98 -2.83
N GLU A 16 -7.61 -5.06 -3.77
CA GLU A 16 -8.45 -4.84 -4.94
C GLU A 16 -8.29 -5.99 -5.96
N TYR A 17 -7.05 -6.37 -6.22
CA TYR A 17 -6.74 -7.40 -7.22
C TYR A 17 -6.77 -8.82 -6.67
N PHE A 18 -6.41 -8.98 -5.39
CA PHE A 18 -6.28 -10.29 -4.78
C PHE A 18 -6.70 -10.27 -3.31
N LYS A 19 -7.70 -11.10 -2.98
CA LYS A 19 -8.07 -11.42 -1.61
C LYS A 19 -7.74 -12.87 -1.32
N PHE A 20 -7.12 -13.12 -0.17
CA PHE A 20 -6.83 -14.49 0.25
C PHE A 20 -8.12 -15.31 0.35
N GLN A 21 -8.11 -16.52 -0.18
CA GLN A 21 -9.24 -17.43 -0.03
C GLN A 21 -9.17 -18.10 1.34
N GLY A 22 -10.04 -17.72 2.26
CA GLY A 22 -10.07 -18.25 3.62
C GLY A 22 -10.91 -17.44 4.60
N TYR A 23 -10.85 -17.84 5.87
CA TYR A 23 -11.49 -17.15 6.98
C TYR A 23 -10.48 -16.26 7.71
N LEU A 24 -10.81 -14.97 7.82
CA LEU A 24 -10.08 -14.01 8.67
C LEU A 24 -10.25 -14.37 10.15
N SER A 25 -11.45 -14.78 10.54
CA SER A 25 -11.74 -15.25 11.88
C SER A 25 -12.65 -16.48 11.80
N PRO A 26 -12.11 -17.68 12.05
CA PRO A 26 -12.90 -18.91 12.10
C PRO A 26 -13.95 -18.88 13.22
N SER A 27 -13.70 -18.16 14.31
CA SER A 27 -14.62 -18.00 15.44
C SER A 27 -15.82 -17.10 15.13
N LEU A 28 -15.64 -16.09 14.27
CA LEU A 28 -16.70 -15.18 13.84
C LEU A 28 -17.28 -15.53 12.45
N GLY A 29 -16.75 -16.58 11.79
CA GLY A 29 -17.15 -16.97 10.44
C GLY A 29 -16.83 -15.94 9.36
N LEU A 30 -15.96 -14.95 9.64
CA LEU A 30 -15.64 -13.85 8.74
C LEU A 30 -14.65 -14.31 7.65
N LYS A 31 -15.03 -14.16 6.38
CA LYS A 31 -14.15 -14.46 5.24
C LYS A 31 -13.36 -13.23 4.81
N PHE A 32 -12.15 -13.44 4.29
CA PHE A 32 -11.35 -12.35 3.72
C PHE A 32 -12.03 -11.68 2.50
N ALA A 33 -12.88 -12.41 1.78
CA ALA A 33 -13.65 -11.87 0.66
C ALA A 33 -14.69 -10.82 1.08
N GLU A 34 -15.21 -10.92 2.31
CA GLU A 34 -16.26 -10.05 2.85
C GLU A 34 -15.71 -8.76 3.45
N ILE A 35 -14.39 -8.63 3.53
CA ILE A 35 -13.73 -7.42 3.99
C ILE A 35 -13.77 -6.40 2.84
N PRO A 36 -14.46 -5.26 3.00
CA PRO A 36 -14.44 -4.19 2.02
C PRO A 36 -13.03 -3.57 1.96
N ASN A 37 -12.67 -2.98 0.82
CA ASN A 37 -11.37 -2.33 0.68
C ASN A 37 -11.38 -0.94 1.35
N GLY A 38 -10.20 -0.45 1.73
CA GLY A 38 -10.06 0.88 2.33
C GLY A 38 -10.45 1.00 3.80
N ILE A 39 -10.94 2.17 4.22
CA ILE A 39 -11.26 2.56 5.60
C ILE A 39 -12.35 1.66 6.18
N ALA A 40 -13.28 1.19 5.34
CA ALA A 40 -14.32 0.26 5.76
C ALA A 40 -13.75 -1.10 6.23
N ALA A 41 -12.56 -1.49 5.78
CA ALA A 41 -11.89 -2.70 6.27
C ALA A 41 -11.57 -2.60 7.76
N VAL A 42 -11.19 -1.41 8.23
CA VAL A 42 -10.71 -1.16 9.59
C VAL A 42 -11.77 -1.50 10.64
N THR A 43 -13.04 -1.24 10.31
CA THR A 43 -14.18 -1.49 11.21
C THR A 43 -14.68 -2.94 11.17
N LYS A 44 -14.28 -3.72 10.16
CA LYS A 44 -14.68 -5.12 9.99
C LYS A 44 -13.69 -6.12 10.60
N VAL A 45 -12.44 -5.70 10.76
CA VAL A 45 -11.41 -6.54 11.41
C VAL A 45 -11.69 -6.59 12.92
N PRO A 46 -11.73 -7.79 13.55
CA PRO A 46 -11.97 -7.92 14.97
C PRO A 46 -10.84 -7.29 15.80
N GLY A 47 -11.18 -6.76 16.98
CA GLY A 47 -10.23 -6.08 17.86
C GLY A 47 -9.04 -6.94 18.32
N GLU A 48 -9.23 -8.26 18.42
CA GLU A 48 -8.13 -9.21 18.71
C GLU A 48 -7.06 -9.22 17.61
N GLY A 49 -7.48 -9.12 16.33
CA GLY A 49 -6.55 -9.04 15.20
C GLY A 49 -5.75 -7.74 15.22
N TRP A 50 -6.40 -6.62 15.58
CA TRP A 50 -5.72 -5.34 15.79
C TRP A 50 -4.69 -5.41 16.92
N LEU A 51 -5.02 -6.06 18.02
CA LEU A 51 -4.10 -6.22 19.15
C LEU A 51 -2.87 -7.02 18.76
N GLN A 52 -3.04 -8.14 18.03
CA GLN A 52 -1.92 -8.94 17.53
C GLN A 52 -1.03 -8.13 16.57
N TRP A 53 -1.64 -7.33 15.69
CA TRP A 53 -0.90 -6.50 14.75
C TRP A 53 -0.11 -5.38 15.45
N VAL A 54 -0.74 -4.65 16.38
CA VAL A 54 -0.07 -3.60 17.17
C VAL A 54 1.05 -4.20 18.02
N ALA A 55 0.84 -5.36 18.62
CA ALA A 55 1.87 -6.06 19.40
C ALA A 55 3.07 -6.46 18.51
N LEU A 56 2.83 -6.94 17.30
CA LEU A 56 3.89 -7.26 16.34
C LEU A 56 4.65 -6.00 15.91
N CYS A 57 3.95 -4.93 15.55
CA CYS A 57 4.55 -3.65 15.21
C CYS A 57 5.40 -3.09 16.36
N GLY A 58 4.87 -3.13 17.58
CA GLY A 58 5.59 -2.72 18.79
C GLY A 58 6.83 -3.58 19.04
N PHE A 59 6.74 -4.90 18.87
CA PHE A 59 7.91 -5.78 18.99
C PHE A 59 9.00 -5.43 17.98
N TYR A 60 8.63 -5.17 16.72
CA TYR A 60 9.60 -4.75 15.70
C TYR A 60 10.22 -3.39 15.98
N GLU A 61 9.45 -2.43 16.52
CA GLU A 61 9.91 -1.09 16.83
C GLU A 61 10.81 -1.05 18.08
N PHE A 62 10.44 -1.78 19.14
CA PHE A 62 11.15 -1.71 20.42
C PHE A 62 12.26 -2.74 20.59
N VAL A 63 12.17 -3.92 19.96
CA VAL A 63 13.09 -5.04 20.21
C VAL A 63 14.01 -5.32 19.03
N VAL A 64 13.50 -5.21 17.80
CA VAL A 64 14.24 -5.67 16.61
C VAL A 64 14.99 -4.53 15.90
N ASN A 65 14.45 -3.32 15.92
CA ASN A 65 15.00 -2.19 15.18
C ASN A 65 15.83 -1.28 16.12
N GLU A 66 17.01 -1.74 16.52
CA GLU A 66 17.96 -0.87 17.21
C GLU A 66 18.64 0.09 16.21
N PRO A 67 18.66 1.41 16.49
CA PRO A 67 19.25 2.39 15.59
C PRO A 67 20.79 2.26 15.60
N THR A 68 21.35 1.87 14.45
CA THR A 68 22.80 1.77 14.26
C THR A 68 23.33 3.00 13.54
N GLY A 69 23.72 4.02 14.32
CA GLY A 69 24.45 5.20 13.84
C GLY A 69 23.63 6.16 12.97
N GLU A 70 23.54 5.89 11.67
CA GLU A 70 22.87 6.78 10.72
C GLU A 70 21.33 6.71 10.82
N PRO A 71 20.62 7.85 10.71
CA PRO A 71 19.16 7.87 10.73
C PRO A 71 18.56 6.95 9.66
N GLY A 72 17.77 5.96 10.09
CA GLY A 72 17.11 5.00 9.22
C GLY A 72 17.92 3.74 8.88
N ASN A 73 19.14 3.62 9.40
CA ASN A 73 19.95 2.41 9.33
C ASN A 73 19.72 1.52 10.56
N TYR A 74 19.15 0.34 10.32
CA TYR A 74 18.87 -0.68 11.34
C TYR A 74 19.74 -1.94 11.15
N GLY A 75 20.90 -1.81 10.49
CA GLY A 75 21.80 -2.93 10.20
C GLY A 75 21.24 -3.95 9.21
N LYS A 76 20.07 -3.68 8.62
CA LYS A 76 19.39 -4.52 7.64
C LYS A 76 19.77 -4.04 6.23
N GLY A 77 20.65 -4.77 5.55
CA GLY A 77 21.21 -4.39 4.25
C GLY A 77 20.20 -4.42 3.09
N ARG A 78 20.69 -4.52 1.84
CA ARG A 78 19.83 -4.52 0.65
C ARG A 78 18.99 -5.81 0.65
N LEU A 79 17.69 -5.71 0.94
CA LEU A 79 16.68 -6.78 1.15
C LEU A 79 16.37 -7.13 2.61
N GLY A 80 16.82 -6.35 3.59
CA GLY A 80 16.41 -6.54 4.98
C GLY A 80 17.26 -7.54 5.73
N ILE A 81 16.62 -8.51 6.41
CA ILE A 81 17.21 -9.47 7.38
C ILE A 81 18.35 -10.30 6.77
N THR A 82 18.39 -10.49 5.44
CA THR A 82 19.37 -11.31 4.72
C THR A 82 20.16 -10.54 3.66
N GLY A 83 20.07 -9.21 3.66
CA GLY A 83 20.69 -8.37 2.65
C GLY A 83 22.13 -7.97 2.97
N GLU A 84 23.05 -8.14 2.02
CA GLU A 84 24.39 -7.55 2.15
C GLU A 84 24.30 -6.01 2.16
N SER A 85 25.11 -5.38 3.00
CA SER A 85 25.28 -3.93 2.97
C SER A 85 25.90 -3.51 1.65
N ILE A 86 25.32 -2.52 0.96
CA ILE A 86 25.88 -1.99 -0.28
C ILE A 86 27.24 -1.35 0.05
N THR A 87 28.31 -2.01 -0.38
CA THR A 87 29.70 -1.59 -0.13
C THR A 87 30.13 -0.42 -0.99
N ASP A 88 29.53 -0.24 -2.17
CA ASP A 88 29.82 0.87 -3.07
C ASP A 88 29.06 2.17 -2.67
N PRO A 89 29.77 3.29 -2.39
CA PRO A 89 29.16 4.52 -1.93
C PRO A 89 28.26 5.21 -2.97
N ALA A 90 28.53 5.04 -4.27
CA ALA A 90 27.73 5.65 -5.33
C ALA A 90 26.37 4.97 -5.46
N SER A 91 26.34 3.64 -5.48
CA SER A 91 25.10 2.87 -5.50
C SER A 91 24.31 3.00 -4.19
N ARG A 92 24.96 3.10 -3.02
CA ARG A 92 24.30 3.40 -1.74
C ARG A 92 23.55 4.73 -1.80
N THR A 93 24.21 5.79 -2.25
CA THR A 93 23.61 7.13 -2.36
C THR A 93 22.42 7.13 -3.33
N ARG A 94 22.54 6.45 -4.47
CA ARG A 94 21.44 6.30 -5.43
C ARG A 94 20.23 5.58 -4.81
N SER A 95 20.46 4.47 -4.12
CA SER A 95 19.38 3.70 -3.49
C SER A 95 18.69 4.46 -2.36
N LEU A 96 19.44 5.20 -1.54
CA LEU A 96 18.87 6.06 -0.48
C LEU A 96 18.02 7.19 -1.08
N ASN A 97 18.50 7.85 -2.15
CA ASN A 97 17.75 8.87 -2.84
C ASN A 97 16.47 8.31 -3.49
N ALA A 98 16.53 7.10 -4.05
CA ALA A 98 15.36 6.42 -4.60
C ALA A 98 14.33 6.09 -3.51
N GLU A 99 14.76 5.57 -2.36
CA GLU A 99 13.87 5.29 -1.23
C GLU A 99 13.19 6.58 -0.73
N LEU A 100 13.96 7.67 -0.62
CA LEU A 100 13.45 8.95 -0.14
C LEU A 100 12.47 9.60 -1.14
N ALA A 101 12.77 9.54 -2.45
CA ALA A 101 11.87 10.02 -3.49
C ALA A 101 10.57 9.20 -3.53
N ASN A 102 10.66 7.86 -3.47
CA ASN A 102 9.50 6.98 -3.41
C ASN A 102 8.70 7.18 -2.12
N GLY A 103 9.38 7.43 -0.99
CA GLY A 103 8.73 7.76 0.27
C GLY A 103 7.92 9.06 0.19
N ARG A 104 8.44 10.10 -0.46
CA ARG A 104 7.71 11.36 -0.68
C ARG A 104 6.50 11.16 -1.60
N LEU A 105 6.68 10.42 -2.70
CA LEU A 105 5.59 10.08 -3.60
C LEU A 105 4.50 9.28 -2.88
N ALA A 106 4.89 8.27 -2.10
CA ALA A 106 3.95 7.42 -1.38
C ALA A 106 3.15 8.18 -0.32
N MET A 107 3.74 9.18 0.34
CA MET A 107 2.97 10.03 1.27
C MET A 107 1.85 10.78 0.54
N MET A 108 2.15 11.38 -0.62
CA MET A 108 1.14 12.09 -1.41
C MET A 108 0.09 11.14 -1.98
N ALA A 109 0.52 9.98 -2.48
CA ALA A 109 -0.36 8.96 -3.04
C ALA A 109 -1.32 8.38 -1.98
N PHE A 110 -0.82 8.07 -0.78
CA PHE A 110 -1.63 7.57 0.33
C PHE A 110 -2.74 8.56 0.71
N TRP A 111 -2.41 9.83 0.87
CA TRP A 111 -3.42 10.85 1.15
C TRP A 111 -4.46 10.96 0.03
N GLY A 112 -4.03 10.90 -1.24
CA GLY A 112 -4.94 10.88 -2.39
C GLY A 112 -5.94 9.72 -2.34
N MET A 113 -5.45 8.49 -2.14
CA MET A 113 -6.29 7.29 -1.99
C MET A 113 -7.21 7.38 -0.77
N PHE A 114 -6.68 7.83 0.38
CA PHE A 114 -7.44 7.96 1.61
C PHE A 114 -8.60 8.95 1.47
N PHE A 115 -8.37 10.11 0.85
CA PHE A 115 -9.44 11.09 0.63
C PHE A 115 -10.47 10.60 -0.38
N GLN A 116 -10.06 9.93 -1.44
CA GLN A 116 -11.00 9.32 -2.39
C GLN A 116 -11.90 8.31 -1.69
N ASP A 117 -11.31 7.41 -0.91
CA ASP A 117 -12.04 6.39 -0.15
C ASP A 117 -12.98 7.00 0.91
N ALA A 118 -12.52 8.02 1.63
CA ALA A 118 -13.33 8.71 2.62
C ALA A 118 -14.57 9.41 2.04
N PHE A 119 -14.46 10.00 0.84
CA PHE A 119 -15.56 10.75 0.22
C PHE A 119 -16.43 9.94 -0.74
N THR A 120 -15.85 8.97 -1.45
CA THR A 120 -16.55 8.18 -2.47
C THR A 120 -17.00 6.81 -1.96
N GLY A 121 -16.47 6.36 -0.82
CA GLY A 121 -16.75 5.02 -0.28
C GLY A 121 -16.15 3.88 -1.11
N SER A 122 -15.22 4.20 -2.03
CA SER A 122 -14.50 3.24 -2.88
C SER A 122 -13.01 3.50 -2.79
N ALA A 123 -12.21 2.44 -2.65
CA ALA A 123 -10.77 2.52 -2.39
C ALA A 123 -10.00 3.33 -3.45
N TRP A 124 -10.53 3.36 -4.66
CA TRP A 124 -10.15 4.24 -5.76
C TRP A 124 -11.47 4.60 -6.44
N GLY A 125 -11.78 5.90 -6.58
CA GLY A 125 -13.02 6.35 -7.20
C GLY A 125 -13.33 5.52 -8.44
N ASP A 126 -14.51 4.90 -8.48
CA ASP A 126 -14.84 3.95 -9.54
C ASP A 126 -14.69 4.62 -10.91
N TRP A 127 -13.71 4.15 -11.70
CA TRP A 127 -13.45 4.65 -13.06
C TRP A 127 -14.70 4.55 -13.94
N SER A 128 -15.64 3.65 -13.60
CA SER A 128 -16.94 3.54 -14.26
C SER A 128 -17.83 4.76 -14.04
N LEU A 129 -17.71 5.47 -12.90
CA LEU A 129 -18.52 6.65 -12.55
C LEU A 129 -18.07 7.95 -13.26
N TYR A 130 -16.86 7.97 -13.83
CA TYR A 130 -16.33 9.14 -14.54
C TYR A 130 -16.81 9.20 -16.00
N THR A 131 -18.10 9.00 -16.27
CA THR A 131 -18.66 8.98 -17.65
C THR A 131 -18.46 10.28 -18.42
N ASP A 132 -18.34 11.41 -17.72
CA ASP A 132 -18.16 12.75 -18.31
C ASP A 132 -16.69 13.18 -18.40
N SER A 133 -15.74 12.28 -18.11
CA SER A 133 -14.32 12.61 -18.19
C SER A 133 -13.90 12.79 -19.65
N PRO A 134 -13.25 13.90 -20.02
CA PRO A 134 -12.75 14.12 -21.38
C PRO A 134 -11.67 13.12 -21.81
N LEU A 135 -11.14 12.30 -20.88
CA LEU A 135 -10.23 11.18 -21.17
C LEU A 135 -10.96 9.87 -21.54
N ARG A 136 -12.29 9.79 -21.32
CA ARG A 136 -13.16 8.69 -21.79
C ARG A 136 -13.81 8.98 -23.15
N ALA A 137 -13.42 10.06 -23.83
CA ALA A 137 -13.94 10.52 -25.11
C ALA A 137 -13.66 9.60 -26.33
N PHE A 138 -13.51 8.29 -26.12
CA PHE A 138 -13.20 7.30 -27.16
C PHE A 138 -14.43 6.53 -27.66
N GLU A 139 -15.61 6.69 -27.05
CA GLU A 139 -16.81 5.90 -27.41
C GLU A 139 -17.87 6.67 -28.23
N GLY A 140 -17.66 7.96 -28.54
CA GLY A 140 -18.65 8.81 -29.23
C GLY A 140 -18.24 9.41 -30.58
N GLU A 141 -16.98 9.33 -30.98
CA GLU A 141 -16.46 9.99 -32.19
C GLU A 141 -16.38 9.00 -33.38
N LEU A 142 -17.15 9.24 -34.43
CA LEU A 142 -17.11 8.48 -35.69
C LEU A 142 -15.73 8.60 -36.34
N GLY A 143 -14.93 7.53 -36.30
CA GLY A 143 -13.68 7.40 -37.07
C GLY A 143 -12.42 7.05 -36.27
N VAL A 144 -12.52 6.77 -34.96
CA VAL A 144 -11.36 6.38 -34.16
C VAL A 144 -11.24 4.86 -34.06
N GLN A 145 -10.11 4.33 -34.52
CA GLN A 145 -9.76 2.92 -34.44
C GLN A 145 -9.58 2.49 -32.97
N ALA A 146 -10.25 1.40 -32.56
CA ALA A 146 -10.07 0.83 -31.23
C ALA A 146 -8.58 0.49 -30.98
N PRO A 147 -8.06 0.70 -29.76
CA PRO A 147 -6.72 0.25 -29.40
C PRO A 147 -6.68 -1.28 -29.52
N VAL A 148 -5.79 -1.77 -30.37
CA VAL A 148 -5.53 -3.21 -30.54
C VAL A 148 -4.91 -3.77 -29.27
N GLY A 149 -5.77 -4.31 -28.40
CA GLY A 149 -5.48 -5.39 -27.45
C GLY A 149 -4.39 -5.17 -26.40
N PHE A 150 -4.81 -5.23 -25.13
CA PHE A 150 -4.32 -6.28 -24.25
C PHE A 150 -5.52 -6.92 -23.55
#